data_AF-A0A3M1ZD48-F1
#
_entry.id   AF-A0A3M1ZD48-F1
#
_cell.length_a   1.000
_cell.length_b   1.000
_cell.length_c   1.000
_cell.angle_alpha   90.00
_cell.angle_beta   90.00
_cell.angle_gamma   90.00
#
_symmetry.space_group_name_H-M   'P 1'
#
loop_
_entity.id
_entity.type
_entity.pdbx_description
1 polymer ?
#
loop_
_entity_poly.entity_id
_entity_poly.type
_entity_poly.pdbx_seq_one_letter_code
_entity_poly.pdbx_strand_id
1 'polypeptide(L)'
;MARPLASAIVALGLALVWAGPAGAGEGPHALLADRDRCGHCHDGVPKPGDRGPHRFKKDIVSLCLECHRDKDLSSLHPVDIRPGSRIPADLPLDEHGTITCATCHDPHAPAEADEPYVAEPIARRLLSVLKGKKRHRTYFLRRRNDEGQLCLGCHDRSKMAAEPFHAQEASVLSEYAGSEACRQCHRDIYDAWKLTPHARMARDARKEPGAVLADFSADPPFPKDQIVYALGSHWTQRYVVEKNGKLYVKAAIWGVVQKQWDRSYWIDKPWIPYCAGCHTTGFEPGEPARWAELGIGCEACHGPARAHATSAGEGPVVNPAKLEPVRRQMICEACHTTGHDRTGQFRFPVGYLPGRDLTRYYKGLLPKPGQDNTTFAGDESYEDRHRQWEFWVEHFMDARGLTCDICKNFRSQLEKSDKPRMTPSEYCLTCHADTWRRTPEHERHLAGGVHCHECHDPLRAAGGRSYSIHDHKFLFLEPDGPPVGAPREACRR
;
A
#
# COMPACT_ATOMS: atom_id res chain seq x y z
N MET A 1 -52.96 -36.56 -64.69
CA MET A 1 -52.46 -35.27 -64.19
C MET A 1 -51.30 -35.56 -63.24
N ALA A 2 -50.08 -35.32 -63.70
CA ALA A 2 -48.86 -35.56 -62.96
C ALA A 2 -48.52 -34.33 -62.10
N ARG A 3 -48.12 -34.55 -60.84
CA ARG A 3 -47.00 -33.84 -60.20
C ARG A 3 -46.71 -34.39 -58.79
N PRO A 4 -45.48 -34.87 -58.52
CA PRO A 4 -44.95 -35.06 -57.18
C PRO A 4 -44.35 -33.73 -56.69
N LEU A 5 -44.31 -33.49 -55.37
CA LEU A 5 -43.55 -32.38 -54.80
C LEU A 5 -42.57 -32.88 -53.75
N ALA A 6 -41.32 -32.56 -54.06
CA ALA A 6 -40.08 -32.93 -53.42
C ALA A 6 -39.87 -32.23 -52.07
N SER A 7 -39.01 -32.86 -51.28
CA SER A 7 -38.31 -32.33 -50.12
C SER A 7 -37.77 -30.91 -50.34
N ALA A 8 -38.02 -30.02 -49.39
CA ALA A 8 -37.36 -28.73 -49.30
C ALA A 8 -36.58 -28.64 -47.97
N ILE A 9 -35.26 -28.76 -48.09
CA ILE A 9 -34.28 -28.40 -47.06
C ILE A 9 -34.29 -26.88 -46.96
N VAL A 10 -34.71 -26.33 -45.82
CA VAL A 10 -34.58 -24.89 -45.53
C VAL A 10 -33.20 -24.64 -44.94
N ALA A 11 -32.30 -24.08 -45.75
CA ALA A 11 -31.04 -23.52 -45.30
C ALA A 11 -31.30 -22.17 -44.62
N LEU A 12 -31.11 -22.08 -43.30
CA LEU A 12 -31.00 -20.79 -42.61
C LEU A 12 -29.61 -20.19 -42.87
N GLY A 13 -29.55 -19.21 -43.76
CA GLY A 13 -28.38 -18.34 -43.92
C GLY A 13 -28.29 -17.35 -42.76
N LEU A 14 -27.30 -17.52 -41.88
CA LEU A 14 -26.87 -16.47 -40.96
C LEU A 14 -26.17 -15.36 -41.75
N ALA A 15 -26.76 -14.17 -41.77
CA ALA A 15 -26.07 -12.94 -42.16
C ALA A 15 -25.01 -12.58 -41.10
N LEU A 16 -23.81 -13.13 -41.26
CA LEU A 16 -22.61 -12.62 -40.60
C LEU A 16 -22.14 -11.38 -41.37
N VAL A 17 -22.36 -10.21 -40.78
CA VAL A 17 -21.73 -8.95 -41.19
C VAL A 17 -20.22 -9.19 -41.25
N TRP A 18 -19.69 -9.23 -42.47
CA TRP A 18 -18.27 -9.23 -42.76
C TRP A 18 -17.71 -7.85 -42.41
N ALA A 19 -17.36 -7.63 -41.15
CA ALA A 19 -16.29 -6.70 -40.84
C ALA A 19 -15.01 -7.38 -41.34
N GLY A 20 -14.55 -6.99 -42.52
CA GLY A 20 -13.26 -7.43 -43.07
C GLY A 20 -12.15 -7.19 -42.05
N PRO A 21 -11.11 -8.03 -42.01
CA PRO A 21 -10.01 -7.84 -41.08
C PRO A 21 -9.38 -6.48 -41.38
N ALA A 22 -9.34 -5.60 -40.37
CA ALA A 22 -8.38 -4.51 -40.35
C ALA A 22 -7.02 -5.10 -40.70
N GLY A 23 -6.34 -4.48 -41.67
CA GLY A 23 -5.12 -5.01 -42.27
C GLY A 23 -4.14 -5.52 -41.21
N ALA A 24 -3.46 -6.61 -41.52
CA ALA A 24 -2.32 -7.11 -40.78
C ALA A 24 -1.20 -6.07 -40.78
N GLY A 25 -1.34 -5.05 -39.92
CA GLY A 25 -0.27 -4.18 -39.52
C GLY A 25 0.71 -4.98 -38.67
N GLU A 26 1.98 -4.59 -38.73
CA GLU A 26 3.07 -5.15 -37.94
C GLU A 26 2.63 -5.42 -36.50
N GLY A 27 2.99 -6.58 -35.94
CA GLY A 27 2.61 -6.96 -34.58
C GLY A 27 2.99 -5.86 -33.59
N PRO A 28 2.23 -5.65 -32.49
CA PRO A 28 2.38 -4.51 -31.58
C PRO A 28 3.75 -4.42 -30.89
N HIS A 29 4.61 -5.43 -31.05
CA HIS A 29 5.97 -5.51 -30.52
C HIS A 29 7.05 -5.52 -31.61
N ALA A 30 6.72 -5.23 -32.88
CA ALA A 30 7.69 -5.13 -33.97
C ALA A 30 8.82 -4.13 -33.64
N LEU A 31 8.50 -3.11 -32.85
CA LEU A 31 9.44 -2.14 -32.31
C LEU A 31 10.58 -2.71 -31.45
N LEU A 32 10.44 -3.94 -30.92
CA LEU A 32 11.50 -4.62 -30.15
C LEU A 32 12.58 -5.23 -31.06
N ALA A 33 12.27 -5.43 -32.35
CA ALA A 33 13.23 -5.93 -33.34
C ALA A 33 14.14 -4.81 -33.91
N ASP A 34 13.81 -3.54 -33.63
CA ASP A 34 14.57 -2.38 -34.09
C ASP A 34 15.84 -2.17 -33.24
N ARG A 35 17.01 -2.35 -33.87
CA ARG A 35 18.31 -2.23 -33.21
C ARG A 35 18.62 -0.80 -32.78
N ASP A 36 18.03 0.21 -33.42
CA ASP A 36 18.24 1.61 -33.05
C ASP A 36 17.53 1.97 -31.73
N ARG A 37 16.66 1.07 -31.24
CA ARG A 37 15.90 1.23 -30.00
C ARG A 37 16.46 0.45 -28.81
N CYS A 38 17.61 -0.22 -28.96
CA CYS A 38 18.28 -0.91 -27.84
C CYS A 38 18.45 0.01 -26.61
N GLY A 39 18.76 1.29 -26.85
CA GLY A 39 18.93 2.31 -25.82
C GLY A 39 17.65 2.73 -25.10
N HIS A 40 16.47 2.18 -25.43
CA HIS A 40 15.25 2.40 -24.67
C HIS A 40 15.26 1.59 -23.37
N CYS A 41 15.71 0.33 -23.44
CA CYS A 41 15.78 -0.57 -22.29
C CYS A 41 17.17 -0.58 -21.66
N HIS A 42 18.24 -0.52 -22.47
CA HIS A 42 19.62 -0.63 -22.02
C HIS A 42 20.32 0.73 -21.87
N ASP A 43 21.25 0.82 -20.93
CA ASP A 43 22.10 1.98 -20.62
C ASP A 43 23.25 2.15 -21.63
N GLY A 44 22.95 1.89 -22.91
CA GLY A 44 23.90 1.89 -24.02
C GLY A 44 23.44 0.97 -25.17
N VAL A 45 23.99 1.17 -26.37
CA VAL A 45 23.77 0.26 -27.51
C VAL A 45 24.89 -0.78 -27.50
N PRO A 46 24.59 -2.08 -27.32
CA PRO A 46 25.57 -3.14 -27.38
C PRO A 46 26.37 -3.12 -28.68
N LYS A 47 27.69 -3.18 -28.60
CA LYS A 47 28.54 -3.36 -29.80
C LYS A 47 28.62 -4.84 -30.16
N PRO A 48 28.70 -5.19 -31.45
CA PRO A 48 28.93 -6.58 -31.86
C PRO A 48 30.18 -7.15 -31.17
N GLY A 49 30.00 -8.19 -30.35
CA GLY A 49 31.09 -8.84 -29.61
C GLY A 49 31.18 -8.49 -28.12
N ASP A 50 30.36 -7.57 -27.61
CA ASP A 50 30.28 -7.29 -26.17
C ASP A 50 29.84 -8.56 -25.39
N ARG A 51 30.54 -8.86 -24.29
CA ARG A 51 30.22 -9.97 -23.39
C ARG A 51 29.95 -9.41 -21.99
N GLY A 52 28.69 -9.45 -21.56
CA GLY A 52 28.27 -9.08 -20.22
C GLY A 52 26.78 -8.67 -20.19
N PRO A 53 26.11 -8.70 -19.03
CA PRO A 53 24.74 -8.20 -18.93
C PRO A 53 24.74 -6.70 -19.18
N HIS A 54 24.11 -6.26 -20.27
CA HIS A 54 23.92 -4.84 -20.54
C HIS A 54 22.98 -4.25 -19.49
N ARG A 55 23.48 -3.29 -18.72
CA ARG A 55 22.73 -2.62 -17.66
C ARG A 55 21.43 -2.03 -18.21
N PHE A 56 20.34 -2.20 -17.47
CA PHE A 56 19.06 -1.58 -17.81
C PHE A 56 19.01 -0.12 -17.35
N LYS A 57 18.28 0.73 -18.07
CA LYS A 57 18.10 2.15 -17.70
C LYS A 57 17.27 2.34 -16.43
N LYS A 58 16.40 1.38 -16.11
CA LYS A 58 15.48 1.34 -14.96
C LYS A 58 15.25 -0.11 -14.53
N ASP A 59 14.53 -0.31 -13.44
CA ASP A 59 14.02 -1.63 -13.07
C ASP A 59 13.17 -2.21 -14.21
N ILE A 60 13.28 -3.53 -14.39
CA ILE A 60 12.71 -4.25 -15.53
C ILE A 60 11.18 -4.08 -15.58
N VAL A 61 10.52 -4.10 -14.43
CA VAL A 61 9.05 -3.95 -14.35
C VAL A 61 8.63 -2.55 -14.83
N SER A 62 9.28 -1.49 -14.34
CA SER A 62 8.98 -0.12 -14.76
C SER A 62 9.25 0.09 -16.25
N LEU A 63 10.31 -0.49 -16.82
CA LEU A 63 10.56 -0.42 -18.26
C LEU A 63 9.39 -1.00 -19.06
N CYS A 64 8.90 -2.18 -18.68
CA CYS A 64 7.77 -2.81 -19.36
C CYS A 64 6.47 -1.98 -19.25
N LEU A 65 6.23 -1.37 -18.08
CA LEU A 65 5.03 -0.57 -17.83
C LEU A 65 5.00 0.76 -18.58
N GLU A 66 6.12 1.23 -19.15
CA GLU A 66 6.12 2.42 -20.01
C GLU A 66 5.31 2.24 -21.29
N CYS A 67 5.20 1.01 -21.79
CA CYS A 67 4.38 0.66 -22.95
C CYS A 67 3.09 -0.07 -22.54
N HIS A 68 3.11 -0.83 -21.44
CA HIS A 68 1.95 -1.58 -20.93
C HIS A 68 1.14 -0.79 -19.87
N ARG A 69 0.95 0.52 -20.06
CA ARG A 69 0.36 1.45 -19.08
C ARG A 69 -1.08 1.12 -18.67
N ASP A 70 -1.86 0.54 -19.57
CA ASP A 70 -3.28 0.24 -19.37
C ASP A 70 -3.52 -1.17 -18.79
N LYS A 71 -2.46 -1.93 -18.53
CA LYS A 71 -2.57 -3.22 -17.85
C LYS A 71 -2.70 -2.95 -16.36
N ASP A 72 -3.86 -3.27 -15.81
CA ASP A 72 -4.05 -3.31 -14.36
C ASP A 72 -3.04 -4.31 -13.77
N LEU A 73 -2.18 -3.84 -12.85
CA LEU A 73 -1.18 -4.67 -12.18
C LEU A 73 -1.83 -5.87 -11.47
N SER A 74 -3.09 -5.74 -11.04
CA SER A 74 -3.86 -6.83 -10.43
C SER A 74 -4.29 -7.92 -11.42
N SER A 75 -4.27 -7.62 -12.73
CA SER A 75 -4.55 -8.56 -13.82
C SER A 75 -3.28 -9.16 -14.42
N LEU A 76 -2.10 -8.71 -13.97
CA LEU A 76 -0.81 -9.29 -14.33
C LEU A 76 -0.44 -10.38 -13.32
N HIS A 77 0.39 -11.34 -13.77
CA HIS A 77 0.95 -12.30 -12.83
C HIS A 77 1.91 -11.56 -11.87
N PRO A 78 1.97 -11.96 -10.60
CA PRO A 78 2.82 -11.29 -9.62
C PRO A 78 4.31 -11.27 -10.04
N VAL A 79 4.93 -10.10 -9.94
CA VAL A 79 6.35 -9.82 -10.20
C VAL A 79 6.95 -9.06 -9.00
N ASP A 80 8.25 -8.81 -8.99
CA ASP A 80 9.04 -8.29 -7.86
C ASP A 80 8.99 -9.21 -6.63
N ILE A 81 9.01 -10.53 -6.86
CA ILE A 81 8.96 -11.55 -5.80
C ILE A 81 10.28 -12.28 -5.72
N ARG A 82 10.89 -12.33 -4.54
CA ARG A 82 12.03 -13.20 -4.27
C ARG A 82 11.54 -14.65 -4.09
N PRO A 83 11.96 -15.60 -4.94
CA PRO A 83 11.50 -16.98 -4.85
C PRO A 83 12.15 -17.71 -3.67
N GLY A 84 11.34 -18.41 -2.88
CA GLY A 84 11.82 -19.24 -1.76
C GLY A 84 12.41 -20.61 -2.18
N SER A 85 12.26 -20.96 -3.46
CA SER A 85 12.81 -22.19 -4.05
C SER A 85 13.84 -21.86 -5.13
N ARG A 86 14.79 -22.77 -5.38
CA ARG A 86 15.73 -22.62 -6.48
C ARG A 86 14.97 -22.53 -7.81
N ILE A 87 15.17 -21.43 -8.53
CA ILE A 87 14.59 -21.21 -9.85
C ILE A 87 15.47 -21.90 -10.91
N PRO A 88 14.87 -22.52 -11.94
CA PRO A 88 15.61 -23.04 -13.08
C PRO A 88 16.51 -21.98 -13.73
N ALA A 89 17.72 -22.37 -14.14
CA ALA A 89 18.75 -21.43 -14.61
C ALA A 89 18.35 -20.64 -15.89
N ASP A 90 17.42 -21.18 -16.68
CA ASP A 90 16.86 -20.57 -17.89
C ASP A 90 15.75 -19.54 -17.61
N LEU A 91 15.33 -19.38 -16.35
CA LEU A 91 14.40 -18.35 -15.90
C LEU A 91 15.19 -17.34 -15.03
N PRO A 92 15.80 -16.30 -15.65
CA PRO A 92 16.70 -15.41 -14.94
C PRO A 92 15.93 -14.55 -13.94
N LEU A 93 16.51 -14.39 -12.76
CA LEU A 93 16.10 -13.37 -11.80
C LEU A 93 16.84 -12.07 -12.11
N ASP A 94 16.33 -10.95 -11.61
CA ASP A 94 17.06 -9.69 -11.71
C ASP A 94 18.32 -9.68 -10.81
N GLU A 95 19.04 -8.55 -10.81
CA GLU A 95 20.24 -8.38 -9.99
C GLU A 95 20.00 -8.48 -8.47
N HIS A 96 18.74 -8.36 -8.03
CA HIS A 96 18.29 -8.51 -6.64
C HIS A 96 17.79 -9.92 -6.32
N GLY A 97 17.77 -10.83 -7.30
CA GLY A 97 17.27 -12.19 -7.15
C GLY A 97 15.74 -12.26 -7.11
N THR A 98 15.05 -11.32 -7.74
CA THR A 98 13.57 -11.29 -7.81
C THR A 98 13.05 -11.73 -9.19
N ILE A 99 11.84 -12.29 -9.19
CA ILE A 99 11.08 -12.64 -10.39
C ILE A 99 10.53 -11.34 -10.98
N THR A 100 10.86 -11.06 -12.24
CA THR A 100 10.34 -9.90 -12.98
C THR A 100 9.58 -10.36 -14.23
N CYS A 101 9.09 -9.41 -15.03
CA CYS A 101 8.56 -9.70 -16.35
C CYS A 101 9.58 -10.48 -17.22
N ALA A 102 10.87 -10.13 -17.14
CA ALA A 102 11.93 -10.75 -17.93
C ALA A 102 12.32 -12.17 -17.50
N THR A 103 11.85 -12.61 -16.33
CA THR A 103 12.02 -13.99 -15.87
C THR A 103 11.21 -14.95 -16.71
N CYS A 104 10.02 -14.52 -17.18
CA CYS A 104 9.14 -15.35 -18.00
C CYS A 104 9.15 -14.93 -19.47
N HIS A 105 9.35 -13.64 -19.75
CA HIS A 105 9.37 -13.08 -21.10
C HIS A 105 10.80 -12.75 -21.53
N ASP A 106 11.14 -13.06 -22.77
CA ASP A 106 12.39 -12.65 -23.38
C ASP A 106 12.12 -11.70 -24.56
N PRO A 107 12.21 -10.37 -24.36
CA PRO A 107 11.94 -9.42 -25.43
C PRO A 107 12.93 -9.53 -26.60
N HIS A 108 14.03 -10.28 -26.46
CA HIS A 108 14.97 -10.57 -27.54
C HIS A 108 14.67 -11.88 -28.27
N ALA A 109 13.79 -12.73 -27.73
CA ALA A 109 13.40 -13.96 -28.40
C ALA A 109 12.51 -13.65 -29.62
N PRO A 110 12.52 -14.51 -30.65
CA PRO A 110 11.53 -14.41 -31.71
C PRO A 110 10.11 -14.59 -31.15
N ALA A 111 9.16 -13.82 -31.68
CA ALA A 111 7.75 -14.01 -31.34
C ALA A 111 7.26 -15.37 -31.88
N GLU A 112 6.95 -16.31 -30.98
CA GLU A 112 6.45 -17.64 -31.38
C GLU A 112 4.97 -17.65 -31.80
N ALA A 113 4.27 -16.52 -31.69
CA ALA A 113 2.88 -16.39 -32.13
C ALA A 113 2.59 -14.98 -32.66
N ASP A 114 1.71 -14.91 -33.65
CA ASP A 114 1.28 -13.66 -34.27
C ASP A 114 0.09 -13.00 -33.53
N GLU A 115 -0.66 -13.78 -32.74
CA GLU A 115 -1.82 -13.33 -31.93
C GLU A 115 -1.78 -13.95 -30.51
N PRO A 116 -2.20 -13.21 -29.46
CA PRO A 116 -2.21 -13.74 -28.09
C PRO A 116 -3.43 -14.65 -27.88
N TYR A 117 -3.22 -15.85 -27.33
CA TYR A 117 -4.28 -16.83 -27.12
C TYR A 117 -5.31 -16.42 -26.04
N VAL A 118 -4.89 -15.63 -25.05
CA VAL A 118 -5.65 -15.36 -23.81
C VAL A 118 -6.60 -14.17 -23.97
N ALA A 119 -7.51 -14.22 -24.94
CA ALA A 119 -8.64 -13.27 -25.08
C ALA A 119 -9.67 -13.71 -26.14
N GLU A 120 -9.45 -14.80 -26.88
CA GLU A 120 -10.33 -15.12 -28.01
C GLU A 120 -11.72 -15.64 -27.57
N PRO A 121 -12.81 -15.29 -28.29
CA PRO A 121 -14.12 -15.90 -28.11
C PRO A 121 -14.05 -17.43 -28.22
N ILE A 122 -14.88 -18.14 -27.44
CA ILE A 122 -14.94 -19.63 -27.40
C ILE A 122 -15.02 -20.24 -28.81
N ALA A 123 -15.78 -19.63 -29.73
CA ALA A 123 -15.92 -20.11 -31.10
C ALA A 123 -14.58 -20.17 -31.86
N ARG A 124 -13.72 -19.13 -31.73
CA ARG A 124 -12.38 -19.13 -32.32
C ARG A 124 -11.47 -20.16 -31.65
N ARG A 125 -11.60 -20.34 -30.33
CA ARG A 125 -10.85 -21.35 -29.58
C ARG A 125 -11.18 -22.77 -30.03
N LEU A 126 -12.45 -23.07 -30.36
CA LEU A 126 -12.90 -24.36 -30.87
C LEU A 126 -12.45 -24.59 -32.32
N LEU A 127 -12.60 -23.59 -33.19
CA LEU A 127 -12.16 -23.64 -34.59
C LEU A 127 -10.67 -23.93 -34.74
N SER A 128 -9.85 -23.40 -33.84
CA SER A 128 -8.41 -23.63 -33.84
C SER A 128 -8.02 -25.03 -33.32
N VAL A 129 -8.92 -25.75 -32.63
CA VAL A 129 -8.69 -27.17 -32.24
C VAL A 129 -8.87 -28.03 -33.48
N LEU A 130 -9.94 -27.76 -34.24
CA LEU A 130 -10.26 -28.46 -35.48
C LEU A 130 -9.20 -28.24 -36.58
N LYS A 131 -8.50 -27.10 -36.59
CA LYS A 131 -7.48 -26.76 -37.59
C LYS A 131 -6.04 -27.14 -37.20
N GLY A 132 -5.81 -27.79 -36.05
CA GLY A 132 -4.48 -28.28 -35.65
C GLY A 132 -3.38 -27.22 -35.54
N LYS A 133 -3.73 -25.94 -35.34
CA LYS A 133 -2.73 -24.88 -35.19
C LYS A 133 -2.02 -24.98 -33.84
N LYS A 134 -0.68 -24.96 -33.85
CA LYS A 134 0.14 -24.79 -32.63
C LYS A 134 -0.17 -23.42 -32.01
N ARG A 135 -0.42 -23.36 -30.70
CA ARG A 135 -0.81 -22.13 -29.99
C ARG A 135 0.21 -21.79 -28.91
N HIS A 136 0.54 -20.51 -28.79
CA HIS A 136 1.40 -20.00 -27.73
C HIS A 136 0.62 -19.00 -26.87
N ARG A 137 0.79 -19.05 -25.55
CA ARG A 137 -0.06 -18.29 -24.63
C ARG A 137 0.23 -16.78 -24.63
N THR A 138 1.40 -16.32 -25.06
CA THR A 138 1.71 -14.89 -25.23
C THR A 138 2.88 -14.73 -26.18
N TYR A 139 3.17 -13.49 -26.57
CA TYR A 139 4.41 -13.14 -27.26
C TYR A 139 5.62 -13.36 -26.31
N PHE A 140 6.71 -13.91 -26.84
CA PHE A 140 8.04 -13.91 -26.22
C PHE A 140 8.24 -14.71 -24.92
N LEU A 141 7.52 -15.80 -24.66
CA LEU A 141 7.81 -16.60 -23.48
C LEU A 141 9.14 -17.35 -23.61
N ARG A 142 9.94 -17.38 -22.54
CA ARG A 142 11.17 -18.19 -22.45
C ARG A 142 10.91 -19.68 -22.55
N ARG A 143 9.72 -20.10 -22.11
CA ARG A 143 9.23 -21.47 -22.25
C ARG A 143 7.83 -21.45 -22.83
N ARG A 144 7.54 -22.44 -23.66
CA ARG A 144 6.18 -22.79 -24.03
C ARG A 144 5.35 -22.95 -22.75
N ASN A 145 4.08 -22.54 -22.76
CA ASN A 145 3.20 -22.62 -21.58
C ASN A 145 1.76 -23.04 -21.95
N ASP A 146 1.58 -23.80 -23.02
CA ASP A 146 0.26 -24.24 -23.46
C ASP A 146 -0.41 -25.24 -22.50
N GLU A 147 0.40 -26.06 -21.82
CA GLU A 147 -0.03 -27.06 -20.82
C GLU A 147 0.28 -26.64 -19.37
N GLY A 148 0.75 -25.41 -19.16
CA GLY A 148 1.11 -24.89 -17.84
C GLY A 148 2.56 -25.16 -17.42
N GLN A 149 3.39 -25.74 -18.29
CA GLN A 149 4.75 -26.18 -18.00
C GLN A 149 5.73 -25.06 -17.58
N LEU A 150 5.50 -23.81 -17.99
CA LEU A 150 6.24 -22.66 -17.46
C LEU A 150 5.89 -22.45 -15.98
N CYS A 151 4.60 -22.56 -15.65
CA CYS A 151 4.09 -22.38 -14.29
C CYS A 151 4.55 -23.52 -13.37
N LEU A 152 4.51 -24.76 -13.87
CA LEU A 152 4.88 -25.97 -13.14
C LEU A 152 6.38 -26.04 -12.80
N GLY A 153 7.21 -25.24 -13.47
CA GLY A 153 8.63 -25.10 -13.11
C GLY A 153 8.85 -24.51 -11.70
N CYS A 154 7.85 -23.81 -11.16
CA CYS A 154 7.89 -23.19 -9.84
C CYS A 154 6.71 -23.60 -8.95
N HIS A 155 5.56 -23.93 -9.54
CA HIS A 155 4.35 -24.34 -8.86
C HIS A 155 4.13 -25.85 -9.01
N ASP A 156 4.78 -26.63 -8.15
CA ASP A 156 4.59 -28.08 -8.10
C ASP A 156 3.16 -28.43 -7.66
N ARG A 157 2.36 -28.99 -8.57
CA ARG A 157 0.97 -29.42 -8.30
C ARG A 157 0.88 -30.45 -7.17
N SER A 158 1.93 -31.24 -6.94
CA SER A 158 1.97 -32.23 -5.86
C SER A 158 2.25 -31.61 -4.49
N LYS A 159 2.89 -30.43 -4.45
CA LYS A 159 3.15 -29.66 -3.22
C LYS A 159 2.08 -28.61 -2.93
N MET A 160 1.35 -28.16 -3.94
CA MET A 160 0.15 -27.32 -3.77
C MET A 160 -1.02 -28.08 -3.11
N ALA A 161 -0.97 -29.41 -3.05
CA ALA A 161 -1.98 -30.23 -2.40
C ALA A 161 -1.81 -30.35 -0.86
N ALA A 162 -0.80 -29.71 -0.26
CA ALA A 162 -0.44 -29.95 1.14
C ALA A 162 -0.42 -28.73 2.07
N GLU A 163 -0.85 -27.55 1.63
CA GLU A 163 -1.13 -26.42 2.52
C GLU A 163 -2.48 -25.83 2.09
N PRO A 164 -3.49 -25.75 2.96
CA PRO A 164 -4.72 -25.06 2.61
C PRO A 164 -4.37 -23.59 2.36
N PHE A 165 -4.30 -23.21 1.08
CA PHE A 165 -4.35 -21.81 0.66
C PHE A 165 -5.59 -21.21 1.28
N HIS A 166 -5.38 -20.43 2.35
CA HIS A 166 -6.38 -19.72 3.14
C HIS A 166 -7.73 -20.42 3.13
N ALA A 167 -7.92 -21.39 4.04
CA ALA A 167 -9.24 -21.52 4.63
C ALA A 167 -9.65 -20.09 5.00
N GLN A 168 -10.68 -19.59 4.32
CA GLN A 168 -11.27 -18.28 4.57
C GLN A 168 -11.61 -18.30 6.06
N GLU A 169 -10.74 -17.73 6.91
CA GLU A 169 -11.04 -17.56 8.33
C GLU A 169 -12.39 -16.85 8.34
N ALA A 170 -13.36 -17.39 9.08
CA ALA A 170 -14.70 -16.83 9.15
C ALA A 170 -14.60 -15.32 9.44
N SER A 171 -15.51 -14.53 8.85
CA SER A 171 -15.52 -13.08 9.04
C SER A 171 -15.38 -12.71 10.52
N VAL A 172 -14.24 -12.11 10.88
CA VAL A 172 -13.94 -11.70 12.26
C VAL A 172 -14.53 -10.33 12.57
N LEU A 173 -15.14 -9.64 11.60
CA LEU A 173 -15.83 -8.36 11.82
C LEU A 173 -16.83 -8.39 12.96
N SER A 174 -17.50 -9.53 13.16
CA SER A 174 -18.45 -9.71 14.27
C SER A 174 -17.79 -9.71 15.65
N GLU A 175 -16.48 -9.87 15.73
CA GLU A 175 -15.68 -9.85 16.96
C GLU A 175 -15.15 -8.44 17.30
N TYR A 176 -15.31 -7.46 16.40
CA TYR A 176 -14.97 -6.07 16.67
C TYR A 176 -16.13 -5.36 17.41
N ALA A 177 -15.78 -4.55 18.41
CA ALA A 177 -16.70 -3.74 19.20
C ALA A 177 -16.82 -2.31 18.69
N GLY A 178 -15.77 -1.79 18.03
CA GLY A 178 -15.60 -0.38 17.70
C GLY A 178 -15.12 0.46 18.88
N SER A 179 -14.38 1.53 18.59
CA SER A 179 -13.75 2.37 19.62
C SER A 179 -14.77 3.02 20.58
N GLU A 180 -15.99 3.32 20.13
CA GLU A 180 -17.03 3.92 21.00
C GLU A 180 -17.43 3.01 22.15
N ALA A 181 -17.42 1.68 21.97
CA ALA A 181 -17.71 0.73 23.04
C ALA A 181 -16.70 0.83 24.20
N CYS A 182 -15.46 1.23 23.89
CA CYS A 182 -14.38 1.36 24.87
C CYS A 182 -14.57 2.57 25.79
N ARG A 183 -15.27 3.61 25.32
CA ARG A 183 -15.43 4.90 26.01
C ARG A 183 -16.10 4.79 27.38
N GLN A 184 -17.01 3.83 27.55
CA GLN A 184 -17.77 3.67 28.80
C GLN A 184 -16.87 3.35 29.99
N CYS A 185 -15.83 2.54 29.77
CA CYS A 185 -14.88 2.13 30.80
C CYS A 185 -13.55 2.92 30.72
N HIS A 186 -13.16 3.36 29.52
CA HIS A 186 -11.88 4.02 29.23
C HIS A 186 -12.07 5.46 28.73
N ARG A 187 -12.91 6.24 29.40
CA ARG A 187 -13.30 7.59 28.96
C ARG A 187 -12.10 8.49 28.68
N ASP A 188 -11.17 8.62 29.63
CA ASP A 188 -10.03 9.53 29.48
C ASP A 188 -9.12 9.11 28.32
N ILE A 189 -8.91 7.81 28.14
CA ILE A 189 -8.11 7.27 27.03
C ILE A 189 -8.82 7.53 25.70
N TYR A 190 -10.13 7.29 25.64
CA TYR A 190 -10.93 7.52 24.43
C TYR A 190 -10.94 9.00 24.05
N ASP A 191 -11.24 9.89 25.00
CA ASP A 191 -11.32 11.33 24.77
C ASP A 191 -9.95 11.88 24.29
N ALA A 192 -8.85 11.36 24.85
CA ALA A 192 -7.49 11.69 24.41
C ALA A 192 -7.16 11.12 23.02
N TRP A 193 -7.43 9.84 22.76
CA TRP A 193 -7.22 9.19 21.47
C TRP A 193 -7.98 9.92 20.35
N LYS A 194 -9.22 10.37 20.60
CA LYS A 194 -10.05 11.06 19.60
C LYS A 194 -9.44 12.38 19.09
N LEU A 195 -8.49 12.95 19.82
CA LEU A 195 -7.76 14.15 19.42
C LEU A 195 -6.57 13.84 18.51
N THR A 196 -6.10 12.58 18.48
CA THR A 196 -4.88 12.18 17.77
C THR A 196 -5.07 12.12 16.25
N PRO A 197 -3.97 12.24 15.49
CA PRO A 197 -3.98 11.97 14.05
C PRO A 197 -4.43 10.54 13.69
N HIS A 198 -4.18 9.53 14.54
CA HIS A 198 -4.66 8.16 14.31
C HIS A 198 -6.18 8.07 14.25
N ALA A 199 -6.87 8.61 15.27
CA ALA A 199 -8.33 8.65 15.30
C ALA A 199 -8.94 9.49 14.17
N ARG A 200 -8.15 10.41 13.61
CA ARG A 200 -8.56 11.36 12.57
C ARG A 200 -7.88 11.06 11.23
N MET A 201 -7.35 9.85 11.05
CA MET A 201 -6.59 9.48 9.85
C MET A 201 -7.52 9.32 8.64
N ALA A 202 -8.74 8.83 8.84
CA ALA A 202 -9.79 8.79 7.83
C ALA A 202 -11.11 9.16 8.49
N ARG A 203 -11.86 10.08 7.88
CA ARG A 203 -13.16 10.58 8.38
C ARG A 203 -14.17 10.64 7.25
N ASP A 204 -15.42 10.30 7.53
CA ASP A 204 -16.51 10.39 6.56
C ASP A 204 -16.93 11.85 6.37
N ALA A 205 -16.49 12.44 5.26
CA ALA A 205 -16.74 13.85 4.96
C ALA A 205 -18.21 14.16 4.71
N ARG A 206 -19.03 13.14 4.39
CA ARG A 206 -20.48 13.31 4.20
C ARG A 206 -21.20 13.41 5.53
N LYS A 207 -20.71 12.70 6.55
CA LYS A 207 -21.23 12.76 7.93
C LYS A 207 -20.62 13.92 8.72
N GLU A 208 -19.36 14.23 8.43
CA GLU A 208 -18.57 15.25 9.12
C GLU A 208 -17.95 16.22 8.10
N PRO A 209 -18.72 17.18 7.54
CA PRO A 209 -18.20 18.10 6.52
C PRO A 209 -16.99 18.92 6.97
N GLY A 210 -16.87 19.18 8.29
CA GLY A 210 -15.71 19.84 8.90
C GLY A 210 -14.42 19.03 8.89
N ALA A 211 -14.45 17.77 8.44
CA ALA A 211 -13.24 16.98 8.21
C ALA A 211 -12.47 17.44 6.95
N VAL A 212 -13.11 18.16 6.03
CA VAL A 212 -12.48 18.72 4.83
C VAL A 212 -11.86 20.08 5.18
N LEU A 213 -10.54 20.10 5.35
CA LEU A 213 -9.79 21.33 5.70
C LEU A 213 -9.36 22.11 4.45
N ALA A 214 -9.44 21.51 3.26
CA ALA A 214 -9.01 22.18 2.04
C ALA A 214 -9.95 23.30 1.62
N ASP A 215 -9.35 24.35 1.05
CA ASP A 215 -10.08 25.39 0.36
C ASP A 215 -10.44 24.92 -1.05
N PHE A 216 -11.74 24.88 -1.33
CA PHE A 216 -12.32 24.54 -2.64
C PHE A 216 -12.91 25.78 -3.35
N SER A 217 -12.73 26.99 -2.81
CA SER A 217 -13.29 28.22 -3.37
C SER A 217 -12.50 28.75 -4.58
N ALA A 218 -11.21 28.42 -4.69
CA ALA A 218 -10.32 28.90 -5.74
C ALA A 218 -9.57 27.74 -6.41
N ASP A 219 -9.83 27.52 -7.71
CA ASP A 219 -9.23 26.46 -8.56
C ASP A 219 -9.17 25.05 -7.91
N PRO A 220 -10.32 24.48 -7.50
CA PRO A 220 -10.32 23.15 -6.90
C PRO A 220 -9.95 22.07 -7.94
N PRO A 221 -9.06 21.11 -7.61
CA PRO A 221 -8.65 20.05 -8.53
C PRO A 221 -9.76 19.03 -8.84
N PHE A 222 -10.84 19.03 -8.06
CA PHE A 222 -12.05 18.23 -8.25
C PHE A 222 -13.20 18.81 -7.41
N PRO A 223 -14.48 18.47 -7.72
CA PRO A 223 -15.63 18.98 -6.96
C PRO A 223 -15.67 18.49 -5.51
N LYS A 224 -16.00 19.39 -4.57
CA LYS A 224 -16.05 19.11 -3.13
C LYS A 224 -17.14 18.11 -2.75
N ASP A 225 -18.26 18.12 -3.46
CA ASP A 225 -19.42 17.26 -3.23
C ASP A 225 -19.16 15.78 -3.55
N GLN A 226 -18.11 15.47 -4.31
CA GLN A 226 -17.69 14.10 -4.60
C GLN A 226 -16.91 13.45 -3.46
N ILE A 227 -16.52 14.21 -2.43
CA ILE A 227 -15.68 13.71 -1.34
C ILE A 227 -16.49 12.81 -0.42
N VAL A 228 -16.05 11.57 -0.32
CA VAL A 228 -16.56 10.55 0.59
C VAL A 228 -15.74 10.52 1.88
N TYR A 229 -14.42 10.44 1.78
CA TYR A 229 -13.52 10.43 2.94
C TYR A 229 -12.47 11.53 2.86
N ALA A 230 -12.20 12.18 3.98
CA ALA A 230 -11.01 13.00 4.19
C ALA A 230 -9.94 12.16 4.89
N LEU A 231 -8.73 12.12 4.34
CA LEU A 231 -7.59 11.38 4.84
C LEU A 231 -6.55 12.35 5.39
N GLY A 232 -6.09 12.13 6.61
CA GLY A 232 -5.18 13.03 7.32
C GLY A 232 -5.91 14.20 8.00
N SER A 233 -5.26 14.82 8.98
CA SER A 233 -5.87 15.87 9.81
C SER A 233 -4.89 16.93 10.34
N HIS A 234 -3.60 16.83 10.01
CA HIS A 234 -2.59 17.72 10.58
C HIS A 234 -1.78 18.43 9.49
N TRP A 235 -0.93 17.70 8.76
CA TRP A 235 0.01 18.30 7.81
C TRP A 235 -0.52 18.40 6.40
N THR A 236 -1.07 17.30 5.90
CA THR A 236 -1.68 17.26 4.59
C THR A 236 -3.01 16.51 4.64
N GLN A 237 -3.82 16.73 3.61
CA GLN A 237 -5.01 15.95 3.37
C GLN A 237 -5.09 15.40 1.95
N ARG A 238 -5.60 14.19 1.86
CA ARG A 238 -6.10 13.60 0.62
C ARG A 238 -7.57 13.29 0.75
N TYR A 239 -8.20 13.10 -0.40
CA TYR A 239 -9.63 12.92 -0.48
C TYR A 239 -9.95 11.66 -1.27
N VAL A 240 -10.87 10.86 -0.72
CA VAL A 240 -11.46 9.73 -1.41
C VAL A 240 -12.74 10.19 -2.05
N VAL A 241 -12.89 9.96 -3.34
CA VAL A 241 -14.12 10.22 -4.09
C VAL A 241 -14.73 8.92 -4.58
N GLU A 242 -16.03 8.94 -4.83
CA GLU A 242 -16.73 7.84 -5.48
C GLU A 242 -16.95 8.13 -6.97
N LYS A 243 -16.56 7.18 -7.83
CA LYS A 243 -16.79 7.23 -9.27
C LYS A 243 -17.26 5.86 -9.74
N ASN A 244 -18.43 5.79 -10.34
CA ASN A 244 -19.03 4.55 -10.86
C ASN A 244 -19.12 3.43 -9.80
N GLY A 245 -19.51 3.76 -8.57
CA GLY A 245 -19.60 2.81 -7.45
C GLY A 245 -18.26 2.33 -6.90
N LYS A 246 -17.13 2.93 -7.32
CA LYS A 246 -15.78 2.60 -6.85
C LYS A 246 -15.14 3.81 -6.18
N LEU A 247 -14.39 3.54 -5.11
CA LEU A 247 -13.71 4.56 -4.33
C LEU A 247 -12.27 4.77 -4.82
N TYR A 248 -11.91 6.02 -5.03
CA TYR A 248 -10.58 6.42 -5.48
C TYR A 248 -10.01 7.52 -4.59
N VAL A 249 -8.77 7.34 -4.16
CA VAL A 249 -7.96 8.41 -3.56
C VAL A 249 -7.50 9.33 -4.68
N LYS A 250 -7.85 10.61 -4.57
CA LYS A 250 -7.43 11.66 -5.50
C LYS A 250 -5.93 11.91 -5.41
N ALA A 251 -5.33 12.17 -6.57
CA ALA A 251 -3.91 12.43 -6.70
C ALA A 251 -3.48 13.72 -5.96
N ALA A 252 -4.26 14.78 -6.10
CA ALA A 252 -3.99 16.08 -5.50
C ALA A 252 -4.00 16.01 -3.97
N ILE A 253 -3.03 16.69 -3.36
CA ILE A 253 -2.82 16.75 -1.91
C ILE A 253 -3.04 18.18 -1.45
N TRP A 254 -3.79 18.37 -0.38
CA TRP A 254 -3.89 19.66 0.28
C TRP A 254 -2.82 19.77 1.36
N GLY A 255 -1.98 20.81 1.33
CA GLY A 255 -1.12 21.17 2.45
C GLY A 255 -1.91 22.01 3.46
N VAL A 256 -2.16 21.47 4.65
CA VAL A 256 -2.99 22.14 5.68
C VAL A 256 -2.30 23.39 6.21
N VAL A 257 -0.99 23.32 6.43
CA VAL A 257 -0.18 24.45 6.92
C VAL A 257 0.05 25.48 5.82
N GLN A 258 0.43 25.03 4.62
CA GLN A 258 0.72 25.92 3.49
C GLN A 258 -0.54 26.50 2.84
N LYS A 259 -1.72 25.93 3.13
CA LYS A 259 -3.00 26.27 2.53
C LYS A 259 -2.97 26.28 1.00
N GLN A 260 -2.34 25.26 0.42
CA GLN A 260 -2.17 25.15 -1.02
C GLN A 260 -2.37 23.72 -1.51
N TRP A 261 -2.84 23.61 -2.76
CA TRP A 261 -2.92 22.34 -3.46
C TRP A 261 -1.58 21.95 -4.08
N ASP A 262 -1.11 20.77 -3.74
CA ASP A 262 -0.01 20.10 -4.41
C ASP A 262 -0.55 19.15 -5.48
N ARG A 263 -0.28 19.52 -6.73
CA ARG A 263 -0.73 18.82 -7.94
C ARG A 263 0.42 18.07 -8.62
N SER A 264 1.58 17.95 -7.97
CA SER A 264 2.74 17.28 -8.58
C SER A 264 2.55 15.75 -8.67
N TYR A 265 1.58 15.21 -7.93
CA TYR A 265 1.19 13.81 -8.06
C TYR A 265 0.09 13.66 -9.10
N TRP A 266 0.27 12.73 -10.05
CA TRP A 266 -0.51 12.70 -11.29
C TRP A 266 -1.51 11.55 -11.40
N ILE A 267 -1.59 10.63 -10.42
CA ILE A 267 -2.42 9.42 -10.55
C ILE A 267 -3.34 9.20 -9.35
N ASP A 268 -4.63 9.05 -9.62
CA ASP A 268 -5.61 8.57 -8.65
C ASP A 268 -5.36 7.09 -8.36
N LYS A 269 -5.61 6.65 -7.12
CA LYS A 269 -5.43 5.24 -6.71
C LYS A 269 -6.72 4.64 -6.22
N PRO A 270 -7.05 3.38 -6.55
CA PRO A 270 -8.17 2.69 -5.93
C PRO A 270 -8.00 2.64 -4.41
N TRP A 271 -9.01 3.09 -3.66
CA TRP A 271 -8.96 3.15 -2.19
C TRP A 271 -8.73 1.77 -1.55
N ILE A 272 -9.47 0.77 -2.04
CA ILE A 272 -9.54 -0.56 -1.43
C ILE A 272 -8.17 -1.29 -1.44
N PRO A 273 -7.52 -1.54 -2.58
CA PRO A 273 -6.26 -2.28 -2.59
C PRO A 273 -5.04 -1.49 -2.09
N TYR A 274 -5.09 -0.15 -2.07
CA TYR A 274 -3.91 0.66 -1.75
C TYR A 274 -3.91 1.25 -0.34
N CYS A 275 -5.08 1.54 0.24
CA CYS A 275 -5.16 2.41 1.42
C CYS A 275 -6.06 1.89 2.52
N ALA A 276 -7.16 1.20 2.16
CA ALA A 276 -8.23 0.90 3.09
C ALA A 276 -7.75 0.13 4.33
N GLY A 277 -6.90 -0.89 4.21
CA GLY A 277 -6.47 -1.68 5.37
C GLY A 277 -5.56 -0.95 6.36
N CYS A 278 -4.83 0.08 5.95
CA CYS A 278 -4.06 0.91 6.87
C CYS A 278 -4.84 2.11 7.38
N HIS A 279 -6.03 2.40 6.84
CA HIS A 279 -6.82 3.60 7.16
C HIS A 279 -8.23 3.25 7.66
N THR A 280 -8.46 1.98 7.95
CA THR A 280 -9.67 1.44 8.57
C THR A 280 -9.25 0.41 9.62
N THR A 281 -10.17 0.05 10.50
CA THR A 281 -9.96 -0.98 11.51
C THR A 281 -10.80 -2.21 11.15
N GLY A 282 -10.19 -3.39 11.21
CA GLY A 282 -10.86 -4.66 10.89
C GLY A 282 -11.22 -4.80 9.41
N PHE A 283 -10.34 -4.42 8.48
CA PHE A 283 -10.60 -4.52 7.05
C PHE A 283 -10.79 -5.98 6.59
N GLU A 284 -11.89 -6.23 5.87
CA GLU A 284 -12.16 -7.46 5.14
C GLU A 284 -12.29 -7.17 3.64
N PRO A 285 -11.49 -7.84 2.79
CA PRO A 285 -11.62 -7.71 1.34
C PRO A 285 -12.94 -8.32 0.86
N GLY A 286 -13.46 -7.80 -0.26
CA GLY A 286 -14.69 -8.28 -0.88
C GLY A 286 -15.27 -7.27 -1.86
N GLU A 287 -16.41 -7.61 -2.44
CA GLU A 287 -17.21 -6.72 -3.29
C GLU A 287 -18.66 -6.71 -2.79
N PRO A 288 -19.05 -5.80 -1.87
CA PRO A 288 -18.24 -4.69 -1.33
C PRO A 288 -17.25 -5.15 -0.25
N ALA A 289 -16.11 -4.46 -0.17
CA ALA A 289 -15.18 -4.58 0.95
C ALA A 289 -15.82 -4.00 2.22
N ARG A 290 -15.46 -4.54 3.37
CA ARG A 290 -16.05 -4.18 4.67
C ARG A 290 -14.96 -3.85 5.68
N TRP A 291 -15.31 -3.12 6.73
CA TRP A 291 -14.43 -2.81 7.85
C TRP A 291 -15.28 -2.55 9.11
N ALA A 292 -14.69 -2.70 10.29
CA ALA A 292 -15.36 -2.48 11.56
C ALA A 292 -15.53 -0.99 11.88
N GLU A 293 -14.49 -0.19 11.61
CA GLU A 293 -14.46 1.26 11.87
C GLU A 293 -13.60 1.99 10.83
N LEU A 294 -13.99 3.23 10.47
CA LEU A 294 -13.18 4.09 9.60
C LEU A 294 -12.12 4.80 10.44
N GLY A 295 -10.87 4.84 9.96
CA GLY A 295 -9.73 5.36 10.72
C GLY A 295 -9.04 4.30 11.58
N ILE A 296 -8.03 4.72 12.34
CA ILE A 296 -7.25 3.85 13.22
C ILE A 296 -7.87 3.86 14.62
N GLY A 297 -8.78 2.92 14.83
CA GLY A 297 -9.50 2.66 16.07
C GLY A 297 -8.67 1.91 17.11
N CYS A 298 -9.22 1.77 18.33
CA CYS A 298 -8.57 1.04 19.42
C CYS A 298 -8.16 -0.38 18.99
N GLU A 299 -9.06 -1.06 18.29
CA GLU A 299 -8.91 -2.46 17.88
C GLU A 299 -7.90 -2.66 16.73
N ALA A 300 -7.38 -1.59 16.12
CA ALA A 300 -6.25 -1.67 15.19
C ALA A 300 -4.94 -2.03 15.93
N CYS A 301 -4.83 -1.67 17.21
CA CYS A 301 -3.69 -2.01 18.07
C CYS A 301 -4.01 -3.10 19.10
N HIS A 302 -5.27 -3.21 19.50
CA HIS A 302 -5.73 -4.15 20.54
C HIS A 302 -6.40 -5.43 19.99
N GLY A 303 -6.58 -5.52 18.67
CA GLY A 303 -7.31 -6.61 18.04
C GLY A 303 -8.82 -6.55 18.33
N PRO A 304 -9.60 -7.51 17.79
CA PRO A 304 -11.04 -7.60 18.05
C PRO A 304 -11.31 -7.77 19.55
N ALA A 305 -12.14 -6.90 20.13
CA ALA A 305 -12.33 -6.79 21.56
C ALA A 305 -13.81 -6.90 21.99
N ARG A 306 -14.71 -7.42 21.14
CA ARG A 306 -16.14 -7.57 21.51
C ARG A 306 -16.35 -8.42 22.75
N ALA A 307 -15.62 -9.53 22.87
CA ALA A 307 -15.71 -10.38 24.06
C ALA A 307 -15.32 -9.59 25.32
N HIS A 308 -14.25 -8.80 25.26
CA HIS A 308 -13.82 -7.92 26.35
C HIS A 308 -14.86 -6.83 26.67
N ALA A 309 -15.37 -6.13 25.66
CA ALA A 309 -16.34 -5.05 25.81
C ALA A 309 -17.68 -5.52 26.40
N THR A 310 -18.15 -6.71 26.02
CA THR A 310 -19.44 -7.25 26.45
C THR A 310 -19.41 -7.97 27.81
N SER A 311 -18.22 -8.24 28.33
CA SER A 311 -18.01 -8.93 29.62
C SER A 311 -17.47 -8.01 30.71
N ALA A 312 -17.71 -6.70 30.60
CA ALA A 312 -17.21 -5.70 31.54
C ALA A 312 -15.67 -5.76 31.78
N GLY A 313 -14.92 -6.17 30.75
CA GLY A 313 -13.46 -6.20 30.76
C GLY A 313 -12.83 -7.56 31.12
N GLU A 314 -13.63 -8.60 31.39
CA GLU A 314 -13.13 -9.93 31.73
C GLU A 314 -12.68 -10.75 30.51
N GLY A 315 -13.24 -10.44 29.34
CA GLY A 315 -12.93 -11.10 28.08
C GLY A 315 -11.54 -10.76 27.54
N PRO A 316 -11.00 -11.60 26.65
CA PRO A 316 -9.65 -11.41 26.13
C PRO A 316 -9.57 -10.18 25.23
N VAL A 317 -8.46 -9.45 25.36
CA VAL A 317 -8.05 -8.37 24.46
C VAL A 317 -6.52 -8.30 24.44
N VAL A 318 -5.94 -7.96 23.29
CA VAL A 318 -4.48 -7.77 23.22
C VAL A 318 -4.12 -6.54 24.04
N ASN A 319 -3.18 -6.69 24.97
CA ASN A 319 -2.54 -5.57 25.63
C ASN A 319 -1.12 -5.43 25.08
N PRO A 320 -0.82 -4.43 24.21
CA PRO A 320 0.50 -4.24 23.63
C PRO A 320 1.63 -4.18 24.66
N ALA A 321 1.37 -3.66 25.86
CA ALA A 321 2.33 -3.61 26.96
C ALA A 321 2.83 -4.98 27.42
N LYS A 322 1.97 -6.00 27.29
CA LYS A 322 2.24 -7.39 27.67
C LYS A 322 2.82 -8.21 26.51
N LEU A 323 2.95 -7.64 25.32
CA LEU A 323 3.58 -8.30 24.19
C LEU A 323 5.11 -8.19 24.29
N GLU A 324 5.78 -9.22 23.79
CA GLU A 324 7.20 -9.16 23.47
C GLU A 324 7.52 -7.92 22.63
N PRO A 325 8.65 -7.21 22.87
CA PRO A 325 8.94 -5.95 22.21
C PRO A 325 8.82 -5.99 20.68
N VAL A 326 9.33 -7.05 20.05
CA VAL A 326 9.22 -7.28 18.59
C VAL A 326 7.76 -7.36 18.13
N ARG A 327 6.92 -8.13 18.84
CA ARG A 327 5.49 -8.28 18.49
C ARG A 327 4.70 -7.00 18.69
N ARG A 328 5.09 -6.19 19.67
CA ARG A 328 4.52 -4.86 19.92
C ARG A 328 4.82 -3.91 18.78
N GLN A 329 6.06 -3.86 18.32
CA GLN A 329 6.48 -2.99 17.20
C GLN A 329 5.82 -3.39 15.88
N MET A 330 5.64 -4.70 15.65
CA MET A 330 4.93 -5.21 14.48
C MET A 330 3.51 -4.66 14.31
N ILE A 331 2.85 -4.20 15.39
CA ILE A 331 1.55 -3.52 15.30
C ILE A 331 1.69 -2.22 14.50
N CYS A 332 2.73 -1.43 14.80
CA CYS A 332 3.02 -0.17 14.14
C CYS A 332 3.50 -0.42 12.70
N GLU A 333 4.39 -1.40 12.54
CA GLU A 333 5.00 -1.74 11.25
C GLU A 333 3.98 -2.27 10.24
N ALA A 334 2.81 -2.77 10.68
CA ALA A 334 1.74 -3.19 9.79
C ALA A 334 1.20 -2.06 8.88
N CYS A 335 1.34 -0.81 9.32
CA CYS A 335 0.93 0.37 8.54
C CYS A 335 2.11 1.27 8.15
N HIS A 336 3.09 1.41 9.05
CA HIS A 336 4.25 2.30 8.89
C HIS A 336 5.45 1.65 8.20
N THR A 337 5.18 0.71 7.30
CA THR A 337 6.19 0.15 6.39
C THR A 337 5.55 -0.10 5.03
N THR A 338 6.32 -0.65 4.10
CA THR A 338 5.83 -1.07 2.79
C THR A 338 5.70 -2.57 2.70
N GLY A 339 4.90 -2.97 1.73
CA GLY A 339 4.76 -4.35 1.36
C GLY A 339 3.51 -4.59 0.56
N HIS A 340 3.21 -5.87 0.45
CA HIS A 340 1.95 -6.42 0.02
C HIS A 340 1.52 -7.51 0.98
N ASP A 341 0.23 -7.77 1.03
CA ASP A 341 -0.29 -8.99 1.64
C ASP A 341 0.27 -10.25 0.95
N ARG A 342 -0.07 -11.43 1.49
CA ARG A 342 0.41 -12.69 0.93
C ARG A 342 -0.09 -12.96 -0.49
N THR A 343 -1.25 -12.43 -0.88
CA THR A 343 -1.75 -12.56 -2.24
C THR A 343 -1.06 -11.62 -3.23
N GLY A 344 -0.50 -10.51 -2.76
CA GLY A 344 0.04 -9.45 -3.60
C GLY A 344 -1.01 -8.44 -4.08
N GLN A 345 -2.29 -8.67 -3.76
CA GLN A 345 -3.40 -7.83 -4.19
C GLN A 345 -3.49 -6.51 -3.41
N PHE A 346 -3.07 -6.51 -2.13
CA PHE A 346 -3.25 -5.37 -1.23
C PHE A 346 -1.89 -4.83 -0.79
N ARG A 347 -1.76 -3.49 -0.67
CA ARG A 347 -0.54 -2.81 -0.19
C ARG A 347 -0.36 -2.83 1.33
N PHE A 348 -1.09 -3.68 2.03
CA PHE A 348 -1.16 -3.75 3.49
C PHE A 348 -1.45 -5.20 3.93
N PRO A 349 -1.15 -5.60 5.17
CA PRO A 349 -1.22 -7.00 5.59
C PRO A 349 -2.65 -7.46 5.93
N VAL A 350 -3.41 -7.86 4.91
CA VAL A 350 -4.77 -8.41 5.10
C VAL A 350 -4.74 -9.62 6.07
N GLY A 351 -5.63 -9.61 7.06
CA GLY A 351 -5.76 -10.68 8.05
C GLY A 351 -4.75 -10.65 9.19
N TYR A 352 -3.84 -9.68 9.23
CA TYR A 352 -2.97 -9.46 10.38
C TYR A 352 -3.81 -9.00 11.59
N LEU A 353 -3.57 -9.62 12.74
CA LEU A 353 -4.12 -9.20 14.03
C LEU A 353 -2.98 -8.83 14.99
N PRO A 354 -3.13 -7.80 15.83
CA PRO A 354 -2.13 -7.41 16.80
C PRO A 354 -1.62 -8.56 17.66
N GLY A 355 -0.30 -8.59 17.90
CA GLY A 355 0.37 -9.68 18.62
C GLY A 355 0.72 -10.91 17.77
N ARG A 356 0.18 -11.05 16.55
CA ARG A 356 0.64 -12.06 15.60
C ARG A 356 1.97 -11.66 14.96
N ASP A 357 2.57 -12.61 14.25
CA ASP A 357 3.79 -12.38 13.48
C ASP A 357 3.49 -11.66 12.15
N LEU A 358 3.78 -10.36 12.07
CA LEU A 358 3.52 -9.56 10.86
C LEU A 358 4.22 -10.13 9.63
N THR A 359 5.41 -10.72 9.79
CA THR A 359 6.15 -11.30 8.66
C THR A 359 5.33 -12.36 7.94
N ARG A 360 4.40 -13.05 8.62
CA ARG A 360 3.51 -14.06 8.03
C ARG A 360 2.40 -13.46 7.15
N TYR A 361 2.13 -12.17 7.24
CA TYR A 361 1.04 -11.49 6.53
C TYR A 361 1.53 -10.43 5.53
N TYR A 362 2.76 -9.92 5.70
CA TYR A 362 3.29 -8.80 4.94
C TYR A 362 4.66 -9.11 4.31
N LYS A 363 4.78 -8.98 2.99
CA LYS A 363 5.99 -9.30 2.19
C LYS A 363 6.27 -8.21 1.14
N GLY A 364 7.39 -8.30 0.41
CA GLY A 364 7.68 -7.39 -0.70
C GLY A 364 7.96 -5.96 -0.24
N LEU A 365 8.82 -5.82 0.78
CA LEU A 365 9.29 -4.51 1.21
C LEU A 365 10.01 -3.83 0.05
N LEU A 366 9.76 -2.54 -0.12
CA LEU A 366 10.40 -1.74 -1.16
C LEU A 366 11.16 -0.59 -0.48
N PRO A 367 12.39 -0.28 -0.93
CA PRO A 367 13.13 0.86 -0.39
C PRO A 367 12.38 2.16 -0.67
N LYS A 368 12.42 3.08 0.28
CA LYS A 368 11.96 4.46 0.09
C LYS A 368 13.10 5.33 -0.43
N PRO A 369 12.81 6.37 -1.23
CA PRO A 369 13.81 7.37 -1.61
C PRO A 369 14.47 8.01 -0.40
N GLY A 370 15.80 8.06 -0.43
CA GLY A 370 16.63 8.49 0.69
C GLY A 370 17.07 7.36 1.63
N GLN A 371 16.51 6.14 1.49
CA GLN A 371 17.06 4.97 2.16
C GLN A 371 18.28 4.45 1.38
N ASP A 372 19.24 3.92 2.13
CA ASP A 372 20.45 3.26 1.64
C ASP A 372 20.60 1.89 2.35
N ASN A 373 21.71 1.21 2.11
CA ASN A 373 21.96 -0.13 2.66
C ASN A 373 22.05 -0.17 4.20
N THR A 374 22.12 0.97 4.90
CA THR A 374 22.09 1.04 6.37
C THR A 374 20.67 1.11 6.91
N THR A 375 19.74 1.63 6.11
CA THR A 375 18.33 1.85 6.47
C THR A 375 17.37 0.92 5.72
N PHE A 376 17.87 0.14 4.76
CA PHE A 376 17.13 -0.85 3.99
C PHE A 376 18.08 -1.90 3.37
N ALA A 377 17.89 -3.17 3.71
CA ALA A 377 18.66 -4.31 3.21
C ALA A 377 17.96 -5.07 2.06
N GLY A 378 16.63 -5.01 1.98
CA GLY A 378 15.84 -5.72 0.97
C GLY A 378 15.80 -7.24 1.14
N ASP A 379 16.06 -7.75 2.35
CA ASP A 379 16.07 -9.18 2.67
C ASP A 379 14.74 -9.68 3.25
N GLU A 380 13.76 -8.78 3.41
CA GLU A 380 12.43 -9.02 3.98
C GLU A 380 12.43 -9.50 5.44
N SER A 381 13.57 -9.44 6.12
CA SER A 381 13.67 -9.76 7.54
C SER A 381 12.85 -8.77 8.39
N TYR A 382 12.58 -9.17 9.64
CA TYR A 382 12.02 -8.24 10.59
C TYR A 382 12.94 -7.04 10.81
N GLU A 383 14.25 -7.25 10.87
CA GLU A 383 15.25 -6.20 11.05
C GLU A 383 15.23 -5.20 9.89
N ASP A 384 15.06 -5.66 8.66
CA ASP A 384 14.92 -4.80 7.48
C ASP A 384 13.62 -3.98 7.51
N ARG A 385 12.52 -4.62 7.91
CA ARG A 385 11.25 -3.92 8.16
C ARG A 385 11.39 -2.86 9.25
N HIS A 386 12.08 -3.20 10.32
CA HIS A 386 12.28 -2.34 11.48
C HIS A 386 13.09 -1.10 11.10
N ARG A 387 14.20 -1.27 10.35
CA ARG A 387 14.99 -0.13 9.82
C ARG A 387 14.14 0.80 8.96
N GLN A 388 13.23 0.25 8.14
CA GLN A 388 12.30 1.06 7.37
C GLN A 388 11.29 1.82 8.25
N TRP A 389 10.81 1.19 9.34
CA TRP A 389 9.97 1.86 10.32
C TRP A 389 10.72 2.98 11.05
N GLU A 390 11.94 2.74 11.51
CA GLU A 390 12.78 3.76 12.15
C GLU A 390 13.03 4.94 11.21
N PHE A 391 13.39 4.65 9.96
CA PHE A 391 13.52 5.66 8.91
C PHE A 391 12.23 6.48 8.77
N TRP A 392 11.06 5.84 8.78
CA TRP A 392 9.78 6.53 8.69
C TRP A 392 9.54 7.43 9.90
N VAL A 393 9.79 6.94 11.11
CA VAL A 393 9.53 7.68 12.35
C VAL A 393 10.32 8.99 12.39
N GLU A 394 11.56 8.98 11.92
CA GLU A 394 12.38 10.20 11.84
C GLU A 394 11.80 11.27 10.91
N HIS A 395 11.04 10.88 9.88
CA HIS A 395 10.47 11.81 8.90
C HIS A 395 9.22 12.55 9.42
N PHE A 396 8.63 12.14 10.55
CA PHE A 396 7.55 12.90 11.20
C PHE A 396 7.98 14.29 11.69
N MET A 397 9.28 14.50 11.87
CA MET A 397 9.83 15.78 12.31
C MET A 397 10.27 16.67 11.14
N ASP A 398 9.91 16.36 9.89
CA ASP A 398 10.24 17.23 8.75
C ASP A 398 9.51 18.58 8.86
N ALA A 399 10.27 19.68 9.03
CA ALA A 399 9.72 21.02 9.25
C ALA A 399 8.95 21.59 8.06
N ARG A 400 9.05 20.97 6.89
CA ARG A 400 8.29 21.37 5.70
C ARG A 400 6.85 20.84 5.74
N GLY A 401 6.48 20.06 6.76
CA GLY A 401 5.15 19.47 6.88
C GLY A 401 4.89 18.40 5.83
N LEU A 402 5.95 17.79 5.29
CA LEU A 402 5.88 16.75 4.26
C LEU A 402 5.76 15.34 4.86
N THR A 403 5.43 15.22 6.15
CA THR A 403 5.33 13.97 6.91
C THR A 403 4.39 12.92 6.30
N CYS A 404 3.53 13.35 5.37
CA CYS A 404 2.58 12.50 4.63
C CYS A 404 3.02 12.20 3.18
N ASP A 405 4.33 12.29 2.86
CA ASP A 405 4.90 11.99 1.53
C ASP A 405 4.73 10.51 1.08
N ILE A 406 4.21 9.65 1.96
CA ILE A 406 3.80 8.26 1.69
C ILE A 406 2.86 8.18 0.47
N CYS A 407 2.00 9.19 0.34
CA CYS A 407 1.01 9.31 -0.71
C CYS A 407 1.60 9.64 -2.09
N LYS A 408 2.80 10.26 -2.15
CA LYS A 408 3.46 10.67 -3.40
C LYS A 408 4.31 9.58 -4.04
N ASN A 409 4.36 8.37 -3.47
CA ASN A 409 5.28 7.33 -3.94
C ASN A 409 6.71 7.88 -4.19
N PHE A 410 7.07 8.91 -3.43
CA PHE A 410 8.37 9.59 -3.33
C PHE A 410 9.14 9.87 -4.64
N ARG A 411 8.48 9.97 -5.81
CA ARG A 411 9.16 10.23 -7.10
C ARG A 411 9.53 11.68 -7.36
N SER A 412 9.49 12.55 -6.35
CA SER A 412 9.96 13.91 -6.48
C SER A 412 10.45 14.44 -5.14
N GLN A 413 11.65 14.05 -4.73
CA GLN A 413 12.72 14.97 -4.27
C GLN A 413 14.05 14.22 -4.42
N LEU A 414 14.71 14.47 -5.55
CA LEU A 414 16.06 14.00 -5.90
C LEU A 414 17.17 14.72 -5.11
N GLU A 415 16.86 15.47 -4.07
CA GLU A 415 17.87 16.22 -3.35
C GLU A 415 18.31 15.45 -2.10
N LYS A 416 19.57 14.98 -2.15
CA LYS A 416 20.43 14.95 -0.96
C LYS A 416 20.39 16.37 -0.36
N SER A 417 19.45 16.65 0.52
CA SER A 417 19.35 17.94 1.17
C SER A 417 19.22 17.72 2.66
N ASP A 418 20.03 18.47 3.40
CA ASP A 418 19.80 18.83 4.79
C ASP A 418 18.35 19.30 4.93
N LYS A 419 17.44 18.37 5.27
CA LYS A 419 16.06 18.73 5.55
C LYS A 419 16.05 19.43 6.92
N PRO A 420 15.57 20.68 7.04
CA PRO A 420 15.39 21.27 8.36
C PRO A 420 14.41 20.39 9.14
N ARG A 421 14.87 19.79 10.24
CA ARG A 421 14.04 19.03 11.17
C ARG A 421 13.48 20.00 12.21
N MET A 422 12.21 19.84 12.55
CA MET A 422 11.64 20.48 13.73
C MET A 422 12.31 19.92 14.97
N THR A 423 12.58 20.80 15.91
CA THR A 423 12.76 20.44 17.30
C THR A 423 11.45 19.89 17.88
N PRO A 424 11.50 19.11 18.98
CA PRO A 424 10.30 18.67 19.69
C PRO A 424 9.34 19.82 20.04
N SER A 425 9.87 20.99 20.42
CA SER A 425 9.05 22.19 20.69
C SER A 425 8.37 22.74 19.46
N GLU A 426 9.08 22.85 18.33
CA GLU A 426 8.49 23.30 17.06
C GLU A 426 7.35 22.37 16.64
N TYR A 427 7.53 21.06 16.79
CA TYR A 427 6.45 20.10 16.55
C TYR A 427 5.26 20.34 17.49
N CYS A 428 5.48 20.50 18.81
CA CYS A 428 4.39 20.76 19.75
C CYS A 428 3.59 22.02 19.37
N LEU A 429 4.27 23.08 18.94
CA LEU A 429 3.67 24.36 18.58
C LEU A 429 2.85 24.32 17.28
N THR A 430 2.93 23.26 16.48
CA THR A 430 2.11 23.09 15.26
C THR A 430 0.63 22.87 15.58
N CYS A 431 0.34 22.24 16.72
CA CYS A 431 -1.01 22.06 17.26
C CYS A 431 -1.30 23.03 18.41
N HIS A 432 -0.26 23.42 19.18
CA HIS A 432 -0.40 24.26 20.36
C HIS A 432 -0.11 25.74 20.11
N ALA A 433 -0.19 26.22 18.87
CA ALA A 433 0.11 27.62 18.51
C ALA A 433 -0.68 28.66 19.33
N ASP A 434 -1.95 28.35 19.64
CA ASP A 434 -2.86 29.22 20.38
C ASP A 434 -2.88 28.93 21.89
N THR A 435 -2.27 27.81 22.31
CA THR A 435 -2.17 27.43 23.72
C THR A 435 -1.08 28.27 24.37
N TRP A 436 -1.57 29.31 25.03
CA TRP A 436 -0.91 30.06 26.11
C TRP A 436 0.06 31.16 25.67
N ARG A 437 -0.11 32.29 26.37
CA ARG A 437 0.72 33.49 26.31
C ARG A 437 2.17 33.07 26.43
N ARG A 438 3.00 33.39 25.42
CA ARG A 438 4.46 33.35 25.56
C ARG A 438 4.82 34.17 26.78
N THR A 439 5.06 33.51 27.90
CA THR A 439 5.66 34.17 29.05
C THR A 439 7.11 34.46 28.65
N PRO A 440 7.71 35.56 29.11
CA PRO A 440 9.14 35.81 28.89
C PRO A 440 10.02 34.62 29.32
N GLU A 441 9.54 33.79 30.25
CA GLU A 441 10.18 32.56 30.70
C GLU A 441 10.17 31.46 29.62
N HIS A 442 9.04 31.23 28.92
CA HIS A 442 8.99 30.26 27.81
C HIS A 442 9.89 30.66 26.65
N GLU A 443 9.97 31.96 26.33
CA GLU A 443 10.87 32.45 25.29
C GLU A 443 12.34 32.26 25.68
N ARG A 444 12.71 32.56 26.93
CA ARG A 444 14.07 32.34 27.45
C ARG A 444 14.47 30.87 27.47
N HIS A 445 13.59 29.96 27.92
CA HIS A 445 13.89 28.53 27.97
C HIS A 445 14.02 27.91 26.57
N LEU A 446 13.15 28.28 25.64
CA LEU A 446 13.25 27.82 24.25
C LEU A 446 14.53 28.37 23.58
N ALA A 447 14.88 29.64 23.81
CA ALA A 447 16.13 30.22 23.32
C ALA A 447 17.37 29.56 23.94
N GLY A 448 17.25 29.01 25.16
CA GLY A 448 18.27 28.22 25.84
C GLY A 448 18.31 26.74 25.45
N GLY A 449 17.49 26.28 24.50
CA GLY A 449 17.47 24.90 24.03
C GLY A 449 16.66 23.92 24.90
N VAL A 450 15.88 24.41 25.87
CA VAL A 450 14.99 23.57 26.68
C VAL A 450 13.66 23.38 25.97
N HIS A 451 13.29 22.13 25.70
CA HIS A 451 12.10 21.79 24.95
C HIS A 451 10.85 21.59 25.81
N CYS A 452 9.68 21.72 25.17
CA CYS A 452 8.38 21.66 25.85
C CYS A 452 8.24 20.39 26.70
N HIS A 453 8.61 19.22 26.16
CA HIS A 453 8.49 17.93 26.85
C HIS A 453 9.42 17.77 28.06
N GLU A 454 10.41 18.66 28.24
CA GLU A 454 11.32 18.60 29.39
C GLU A 454 10.71 19.19 30.66
N CYS A 455 9.72 20.08 30.52
CA CYS A 455 8.99 20.71 31.62
C CYS A 455 7.50 20.34 31.61
N HIS A 456 6.90 20.29 30.43
CA HIS A 456 5.53 19.85 30.22
C HIS A 456 5.56 18.37 29.88
N ASP A 457 5.49 17.56 30.93
CA ASP A 457 5.09 16.18 30.74
C ASP A 457 3.64 16.21 30.19
N PRO A 458 3.37 15.69 28.97
CA PRO A 458 2.03 15.64 28.42
C PRO A 458 1.09 15.08 29.49
N LEU A 459 0.17 15.93 29.95
CA LEU A 459 -0.56 15.69 31.20
C LEU A 459 -1.20 14.30 31.20
N ARG A 460 -0.68 13.54 32.16
CA ARG A 460 -1.10 12.24 32.67
C ARG A 460 -2.61 12.26 32.93
N ALA A 461 -3.29 11.18 32.59
CA ALA A 461 -4.71 11.01 32.92
C ALA A 461 -4.93 11.23 34.44
N ALA A 462 -6.16 11.63 34.80
CA ALA A 462 -6.53 11.83 36.19
C ALA A 462 -6.19 10.59 37.03
N GLY A 463 -5.59 10.78 38.21
CA GLY A 463 -5.24 9.69 39.13
C GLY A 463 -3.83 9.11 39.00
N GLY A 464 -2.89 9.83 38.38
CA GLY A 464 -1.46 9.49 38.45
C GLY A 464 -0.97 8.43 37.44
N ARG A 465 -1.75 8.15 36.38
CA ARG A 465 -1.37 7.22 35.30
C ARG A 465 -0.86 7.99 34.08
N SER A 466 0.31 7.59 33.56
CA SER A 466 0.96 8.22 32.41
C SER A 466 0.35 7.74 31.08
N TYR A 467 -0.29 8.65 30.34
CA TYR A 467 -0.64 8.46 28.94
C TYR A 467 -0.29 9.75 28.19
N SER A 468 0.56 9.65 27.18
CA SER A 468 0.84 10.76 26.27
C SER A 468 0.17 10.48 24.93
N ILE A 469 -0.66 11.42 24.47
CA ILE A 469 -1.25 11.40 23.12
C ILE A 469 -0.21 11.52 22.00
N HIS A 470 1.03 11.86 22.34
CA HIS A 470 2.17 12.00 21.44
C HIS A 470 3.20 10.88 21.61
N ASP A 471 3.00 9.94 22.55
CA ASP A 471 3.92 8.83 22.74
C ASP A 471 3.70 7.75 21.68
N HIS A 472 4.40 7.91 20.56
CA HIS A 472 4.48 6.92 19.50
C HIS A 472 5.38 5.73 19.88
N LYS A 473 5.95 5.69 21.10
CA LYS A 473 6.68 4.52 21.59
C LYS A 473 5.75 3.40 22.07
N PHE A 474 4.46 3.68 22.25
CA PHE A 474 3.49 2.73 22.83
C PHE A 474 4.02 2.09 24.14
N LEU A 475 4.81 2.83 24.93
CA LEU A 475 5.19 2.44 26.29
C LEU A 475 4.02 2.76 27.23
N PHE A 476 2.83 2.30 26.85
CA PHE A 476 1.70 2.25 27.74
C PHE A 476 2.03 1.17 28.75
N LEU A 477 2.33 1.56 29.99
CA LEU A 477 2.69 0.67 31.10
C LEU A 477 4.14 0.17 31.04
N GLU A 478 5.09 0.99 31.52
CA GLU A 478 6.11 0.42 32.42
C GLU A 478 5.58 0.59 33.85
N PRO A 479 5.13 -0.49 34.51
CA PRO A 479 5.21 -0.53 35.96
C PRO A 479 6.71 -0.62 36.35
N ASP A 480 7.06 0.07 37.43
CA ASP A 480 8.34 0.00 38.16
C ASP A 480 9.45 0.99 37.76
N GLY A 481 9.16 1.97 36.90
CA GLY A 481 9.98 3.19 36.83
C GLY A 481 9.69 4.10 38.04
N PRO A 482 10.69 4.73 38.69
CA PRO A 482 10.43 5.70 39.75
C PRO A 482 9.48 6.79 39.22
N PRO A 483 8.57 7.34 40.05
CA PRO A 483 7.73 8.44 39.62
C PRO A 483 8.64 9.51 39.01
N VAL A 484 8.47 9.80 37.72
CA VAL A 484 9.07 11.01 37.15
C VAL A 484 8.39 12.14 37.90
N GLY A 485 9.14 12.68 38.86
CA GLY A 485 8.62 13.47 39.97
C GLY A 485 7.73 14.61 39.50
N ALA A 486 6.93 15.13 40.43
CA ALA A 486 6.49 16.52 40.37
C ALA A 486 7.62 17.39 39.81
N PRO A 487 7.31 18.43 39.00
CA PRO A 487 8.28 19.21 38.24
C PRO A 487 9.55 19.32 39.04
N ARG A 488 10.64 18.76 38.50
CA ARG A 488 11.95 18.83 39.16
C ARG A 488 12.12 20.26 39.63
N GLU A 489 12.83 20.44 40.73
CA GLU A 489 13.29 21.73 41.27
C GLU A 489 14.03 22.64 40.24
N ALA A 490 14.02 22.28 38.95
CA ALA A 490 14.45 23.03 37.77
C ALA A 490 13.82 24.43 37.62
N CYS A 491 12.73 24.76 38.32
CA CYS A 491 12.20 26.13 38.38
C CYS A 491 12.66 26.93 39.61
N ARG A 492 13.45 26.36 40.53
CA ARG A 492 14.06 27.09 41.65
C ARG A 492 15.52 27.41 41.36
N ARG A 493 15.76 28.35 40.45
CA ARG A 493 16.92 29.25 40.48
C ARG A 493 16.67 30.44 39.57
#